data_AF-A0A2E5EVJ5-F1
#
_entry.id   AF-A0A2E5EVJ5-F1
#
_cell.length_a   1.000
_cell.length_b   1.000
_cell.length_c   1.000
_cell.angle_alpha   90.00
_cell.angle_beta   90.00
_cell.angle_gamma   90.00
#
_symmetry.space_group_name_H-M   'P 1'
#
loop_
_entity.id
_entity.type
_entity.pdbx_description
1 polymer ?
#
loop_
_entity_poly.entity_id
_entity_poly.type
_entity_poly.pdbx_seq_one_letter_code
_entity_poly.pdbx_strand_id
1 'polypeptide(L)'
;MELLVSIVAIAIILLISIPVLKPLYAQLQLQLGSQEVLTFISQQKERSIREQRTRKVHLSESAIQSYHADPAQNTWQANETLTLKDPIRLSSNISNQALIFGPDGELFIGPTTQSPSESLSQSLSTQTQIHLHYESEEKTLSIEPEKNFIFISN
;
A
#
# COMPACT_ATOMS: atom_id res chain seq x y z
N MET A 1 -33.18 8.09 -42.39
CA MET A 1 -31.83 8.63 -42.65
C MET A 1 -31.26 9.29 -41.40
N GLU A 2 -32.01 10.13 -40.69
CA GLU A 2 -31.57 10.82 -39.47
C GLU A 2 -31.21 9.90 -38.28
N LEU A 3 -31.95 8.80 -38.09
CA LEU A 3 -31.68 7.81 -37.03
C LEU A 3 -30.32 7.11 -37.21
N LEU A 4 -29.89 6.91 -38.46
CA LEU A 4 -28.62 6.25 -38.80
C LEU A 4 -27.43 7.18 -38.57
N VAL A 5 -27.60 8.49 -38.85
CA VAL A 5 -26.60 9.53 -38.58
C VAL A 5 -26.37 9.70 -37.07
N SER A 6 -27.43 9.64 -36.26
CA SER A 6 -27.33 9.72 -34.79
C SER A 6 -26.60 8.53 -34.17
N ILE A 7 -26.85 7.30 -34.63
CA ILE A 7 -26.16 6.10 -34.13
C ILE A 7 -24.67 6.15 -34.51
N VAL A 8 -24.34 6.57 -35.74
CA VAL A 8 -22.96 6.73 -36.19
C VAL A 8 -22.26 7.84 -35.41
N ALA A 9 -22.92 8.97 -35.14
CA ALA A 9 -22.35 10.05 -34.33
C ALA A 9 -22.06 9.61 -32.89
N ILE A 10 -22.97 8.87 -32.25
CA ILE A 10 -22.77 8.31 -30.90
C ILE A 10 -21.64 7.27 -30.91
N ALA A 11 -21.58 6.41 -31.92
CA ALA A 11 -20.51 5.43 -32.06
C ALA A 11 -19.13 6.10 -32.21
N ILE A 12 -19.04 7.18 -33.00
CA ILE A 12 -17.81 7.97 -33.17
C ILE A 12 -17.42 8.67 -31.86
N ILE A 13 -18.37 9.29 -31.15
CA ILE A 13 -18.10 9.93 -29.85
C ILE A 13 -17.59 8.91 -28.83
N LEU A 14 -18.22 7.73 -28.77
CA LEU A 14 -17.77 6.63 -27.91
C LEU A 14 -16.37 6.12 -28.32
N LEU A 15 -16.11 5.95 -29.61
CA LEU A 15 -14.79 5.54 -30.11
C LEU A 15 -13.67 6.53 -29.77
N ILE A 16 -13.96 7.83 -29.72
CA ILE A 16 -12.97 8.87 -29.41
C ILE A 16 -12.76 9.03 -27.90
N SER A 17 -13.81 8.83 -27.10
CA SER A 17 -13.77 9.07 -25.65
C SER A 17 -13.26 7.86 -24.85
N ILE A 18 -13.51 6.63 -25.30
CA ILE A 18 -13.05 5.40 -24.61
C ILE A 18 -11.51 5.35 -24.42
N PRO A 19 -10.68 5.67 -25.43
CA PRO A 19 -9.22 5.67 -25.30
C PRO A 19 -8.69 6.67 -24.25
N VAL A 20 -9.44 7.74 -23.98
CA VAL A 20 -9.06 8.79 -23.01
C VAL A 20 -9.61 8.48 -21.61
N LEU A 21 -10.83 7.94 -21.54
CA LEU A 21 -11.50 7.63 -20.27
C LEU A 21 -10.86 6.46 -19.53
N LYS A 22 -10.35 5.46 -20.26
CA LYS A 22 -9.68 4.29 -19.66
C LYS A 22 -8.44 4.63 -18.82
N PRO A 23 -7.42 5.32 -19.35
CA PRO A 23 -6.23 5.66 -18.57
C PRO A 23 -6.57 6.62 -17.42
N LEU A 24 -7.53 7.54 -17.63
CA LEU A 24 -7.98 8.43 -16.55
C LEU A 24 -8.63 7.66 -15.39
N TYR A 25 -9.45 6.66 -15.71
CA TYR A 25 -10.06 5.79 -14.71
C TYR A 25 -9.01 4.95 -13.97
N ALA A 26 -8.04 4.37 -14.70
CA ALA A 26 -6.92 3.63 -14.12
C ALA A 26 -6.11 4.49 -13.14
N GLN A 27 -5.76 5.72 -13.53
CA GLN A 27 -5.05 6.67 -12.67
C GLN A 27 -5.86 7.05 -11.43
N LEU A 28 -7.19 7.23 -11.55
CA LEU A 28 -8.05 7.51 -10.41
C LEU A 28 -8.09 6.32 -9.44
N GLN A 29 -8.20 5.09 -9.94
CA GLN A 29 -8.17 3.88 -9.11
C GLN A 29 -6.84 3.74 -8.38
N LEU A 30 -5.71 3.97 -9.06
CA LEU A 30 -4.39 3.98 -8.44
C LEU A 30 -4.25 5.09 -7.40
N GLN A 31 -4.78 6.29 -7.66
CA GLN A 31 -4.74 7.40 -6.71
C GLN A 31 -5.52 7.05 -5.43
N LEU A 32 -6.75 6.54 -5.57
CA LEU A 32 -7.57 6.13 -4.43
C LEU A 32 -6.93 4.98 -3.65
N GLY A 33 -6.47 3.94 -4.35
CA GLY A 33 -5.79 2.80 -3.74
C GLY A 33 -4.51 3.22 -3.01
N SER A 34 -3.73 4.12 -3.60
CA SER A 34 -2.51 4.65 -2.97
C SER A 34 -2.82 5.40 -1.69
N GLN A 35 -3.88 6.22 -1.67
CA GLN A 35 -4.32 6.93 -0.47
C GLN A 35 -4.81 5.97 0.61
N GLU A 36 -5.56 4.92 0.24
CA GLU A 36 -6.01 3.86 1.17
C GLU A 36 -4.81 3.16 1.81
N VAL A 37 -3.81 2.76 1.02
CA VAL A 37 -2.57 2.13 1.48
C VAL A 37 -1.78 3.05 2.42
N LEU A 38 -1.56 4.31 2.02
CA LEU A 38 -0.83 5.29 2.84
C LEU A 38 -1.52 5.55 4.17
N THR A 39 -2.84 5.70 4.13
CA THR A 39 -3.65 5.94 5.34
C THR A 39 -3.56 4.73 6.28
N PHE A 40 -3.70 3.51 5.74
CA PHE A 40 -3.61 2.29 6.53
C PHE A 40 -2.25 2.16 7.22
N ILE A 41 -1.14 2.31 6.48
CA ILE A 41 0.21 2.20 7.02
C ILE A 41 0.48 3.29 8.08
N SER A 42 0.08 4.53 7.79
CA SER A 42 0.22 5.66 8.73
C SER A 42 -0.55 5.43 10.03
N GLN A 43 -1.76 4.88 9.95
CA GLN A 43 -2.54 4.52 11.14
C GLN A 43 -1.85 3.46 11.99
N GLN A 44 -1.17 2.47 11.39
CA GLN A 44 -0.45 1.47 12.18
C GLN A 44 0.73 2.08 12.93
N LYS A 45 1.44 3.06 12.34
CA LYS A 45 2.46 3.85 13.02
C LYS A 45 1.87 4.67 14.17
N GLU A 46 0.82 5.43 13.92
CA GLU A 46 0.18 6.25 14.97
C GLU A 46 -0.30 5.40 16.16
N ARG A 47 -0.85 4.21 15.87
CA ARG A 47 -1.28 3.28 16.91
C ARG A 47 -0.11 2.64 17.65
N SER A 48 1.03 2.37 17.00
CA SER A 48 2.21 1.83 17.69
C SER A 48 2.70 2.81 18.75
N ILE A 49 2.73 4.11 18.40
CA ILE A 49 3.07 5.21 19.31
C ILE A 49 2.04 5.33 20.43
N ARG A 50 0.75 5.45 20.08
CA ARG A 50 -0.33 5.70 21.04
C ARG A 50 -0.47 4.58 22.07
N GLU A 51 -0.32 3.34 21.62
CA GLU A 51 -0.50 2.14 22.46
C GLU A 51 0.82 1.66 23.08
N GLN A 52 1.94 2.34 22.79
CA GLN A 52 3.28 1.94 23.22
C GLN A 52 3.57 0.47 22.91
N ARG A 53 3.24 0.04 21.68
CA ARG A 53 3.28 -1.37 21.28
C ARG A 53 3.81 -1.52 19.87
N THR A 54 4.74 -2.45 19.69
CA THR A 54 5.28 -2.77 18.36
C THR A 54 4.19 -3.32 17.45
N ARG A 55 4.14 -2.82 16.21
CA ARG A 55 3.20 -3.26 15.17
C ARG A 55 3.96 -3.69 13.93
N LYS A 56 3.46 -4.73 13.25
CA LYS A 56 4.03 -5.25 12.00
C LYS A 56 3.00 -5.09 10.88
N VAL A 57 3.45 -4.68 9.70
CA VAL A 57 2.65 -4.58 8.49
C VAL A 57 3.29 -5.42 7.40
N HIS A 58 2.59 -6.48 7.01
CA HIS A 58 2.96 -7.38 5.94
C HIS A 58 2.26 -6.95 4.65
N LEU A 59 3.06 -6.74 3.60
CA LEU A 59 2.59 -6.37 2.28
C LEU A 59 2.48 -7.64 1.41
N SER A 60 1.31 -7.88 0.84
CA SER A 60 1.08 -8.96 -0.13
C SER A 60 0.44 -8.39 -1.40
N GLU A 61 0.41 -9.18 -2.47
CA GLU A 61 -0.02 -8.71 -3.79
C GLU A 61 -1.44 -8.13 -3.81
N SER A 62 -2.35 -8.68 -3.02
CA SER A 62 -3.77 -8.29 -3.02
C SER A 62 -4.24 -7.71 -1.69
N ALA A 63 -3.39 -7.70 -0.66
CA ALA A 63 -3.77 -7.23 0.67
C ALA A 63 -2.59 -6.74 1.51
N ILE A 64 -2.89 -5.90 2.48
CA ILE A 64 -1.96 -5.45 3.52
C ILE A 64 -2.50 -5.92 4.86
N GLN A 65 -1.69 -6.67 5.60
CA GLN A 65 -2.07 -7.25 6.89
C GLN A 65 -1.27 -6.61 8.02
N SER A 66 -1.95 -6.22 9.10
CA SER A 66 -1.33 -5.67 10.30
C SER A 66 -1.39 -6.65 11.46
N TYR A 67 -0.37 -6.58 12.30
CA TYR A 67 -0.23 -7.36 13.52
C TYR A 67 0.26 -6.46 14.65
N HIS A 68 0.00 -6.85 15.88
CA HIS A 68 0.63 -6.26 17.05
C HIS A 68 1.39 -7.31 17.84
N ALA A 69 2.43 -6.89 18.54
CA ALA A 69 3.20 -7.78 19.39
C ALA A 69 2.39 -8.16 20.65
N ASP A 70 2.41 -9.45 21.00
CA ASP A 70 2.11 -9.94 22.34
C ASP A 70 3.44 -10.17 23.07
N PRO A 71 3.86 -9.28 23.99
CA PRO A 71 5.13 -9.40 24.68
C PRO A 71 5.20 -10.62 25.61
N ALA A 72 4.06 -11.10 26.14
CA ALA A 72 4.05 -12.22 27.07
C ALA A 72 4.37 -13.54 26.36
N GLN A 73 3.94 -13.67 25.09
CA GLN A 73 4.13 -14.88 24.29
C GLN A 73 5.23 -14.73 23.24
N ASN A 74 5.75 -13.52 23.01
CA ASN A 74 6.65 -13.18 21.91
C ASN A 74 6.07 -13.61 20.54
N THR A 75 4.77 -13.36 20.34
CA THR A 75 4.05 -13.70 19.10
C THR A 75 3.44 -12.46 18.43
N TRP A 76 3.16 -12.59 17.13
CA TRP A 76 2.40 -11.60 16.38
C TRP A 76 0.92 -11.96 16.39
N GLN A 77 0.08 -11.06 16.88
CA GLN A 77 -1.36 -11.19 16.88
C GLN A 77 -1.94 -10.38 15.72
N ALA A 78 -2.68 -11.04 14.83
CA ALA A 78 -3.33 -10.38 13.70
C ALA A 78 -4.32 -9.32 14.20
N ASN A 79 -4.39 -8.19 13.50
CA ASN A 79 -5.22 -7.06 13.91
C ASN A 79 -6.22 -6.67 12.81
N GLU A 80 -5.73 -6.10 11.72
CA GLU A 80 -6.56 -5.57 10.62
C GLU A 80 -5.95 -5.93 9.27
N THR A 81 -6.81 -6.08 8.27
CA THR A 81 -6.42 -6.33 6.88
C THR A 81 -7.07 -5.29 5.97
N LEU A 82 -6.27 -4.65 5.11
CA LEU A 82 -6.74 -3.87 3.98
C LEU A 82 -6.68 -4.75 2.73
N THR A 83 -7.84 -5.09 2.16
CA THR A 83 -7.93 -5.79 0.88
C THR A 83 -7.96 -4.77 -0.26
N LEU A 84 -7.07 -4.95 -1.25
CA LEU A 84 -7.04 -4.08 -2.42
C LEU A 84 -8.19 -4.43 -3.36
N LYS A 85 -8.84 -3.40 -3.92
CA LYS A 85 -9.93 -3.58 -4.88
C LYS A 85 -9.37 -4.13 -6.19
N ASP A 86 -9.93 -5.23 -6.67
CA ASP A 86 -9.60 -5.77 -7.99
C ASP A 86 -9.86 -4.72 -9.09
N PRO A 87 -9.00 -4.58 -10.11
CA PRO A 87 -7.76 -5.30 -10.42
C PRO A 87 -6.45 -4.74 -9.81
N ILE A 88 -6.49 -3.89 -8.78
CA ILE A 88 -5.26 -3.33 -8.19
C ILE A 88 -4.40 -4.45 -7.60
N ARG A 89 -3.10 -4.40 -7.87
CA ARG A 89 -2.08 -5.30 -7.31
C ARG A 89 -0.92 -4.50 -6.72
N LEU A 90 -0.28 -5.07 -5.71
CA LEU A 90 0.85 -4.47 -5.00
C LEU A 90 2.12 -5.27 -5.23
N SER A 91 3.23 -4.60 -5.47
CA SER A 91 4.57 -5.18 -5.39
C SER A 91 5.49 -4.27 -4.56
N SER A 92 6.61 -4.81 -4.08
CA SER A 92 7.56 -4.02 -3.28
C SER A 92 8.98 -4.56 -3.41
N ASN A 93 9.97 -3.67 -3.25
CA ASN A 93 11.38 -4.05 -3.20
C ASN A 93 11.76 -4.83 -1.92
N ILE A 94 10.87 -4.92 -0.94
CA ILE A 94 11.05 -5.67 0.31
C ILE A 94 10.26 -6.98 0.33
N SER A 95 10.18 -7.69 -0.80
CA SER A 95 9.46 -8.97 -0.89
C SER A 95 9.91 -9.96 0.21
N ASN A 96 8.97 -10.59 0.90
CA ASN A 96 9.18 -11.46 2.08
C ASN A 96 9.64 -10.75 3.38
N GLN A 97 9.61 -9.42 3.39
CA GLN A 97 9.84 -8.62 4.58
C GLN A 97 8.56 -7.88 4.96
N ALA A 98 8.55 -7.32 6.16
CA ALA A 98 7.47 -6.55 6.72
C ALA A 98 7.99 -5.21 7.25
N LEU A 99 7.12 -4.21 7.22
CA LEU A 99 7.34 -2.95 7.90
C LEU A 99 7.04 -3.15 9.38
N ILE A 100 7.94 -2.77 10.27
CA ILE A 100 7.77 -2.96 11.72
C ILE A 100 7.90 -1.60 12.40
N PHE A 101 6.85 -1.16 13.06
CA PHE A 101 6.78 0.09 13.80
C PHE A 101 7.05 -0.17 15.27
N GLY A 102 8.09 0.45 15.81
CA GLY A 102 8.39 0.48 17.24
C GLY A 102 7.34 1.25 18.06
N PRO A 103 7.37 1.12 19.39
CA PRO A 103 6.48 1.85 20.30
C PRO A 103 6.74 3.37 20.35
N ASP A 104 7.89 3.81 19.86
CA ASP A 104 8.27 5.21 19.61
C ASP A 104 7.89 5.69 18.20
N GLY A 105 7.42 4.77 17.36
CA GLY A 105 7.08 5.02 15.97
C GLY A 105 8.24 4.93 15.00
N GLU A 106 9.43 4.48 15.43
CA GLU A 106 10.55 4.16 14.53
C GLU A 106 10.19 2.99 13.60
N LEU A 107 10.80 2.93 12.41
CA LEU A 107 10.54 1.87 11.44
C LEU A 107 11.77 1.02 11.22
N PHE A 108 11.49 -0.27 11.28
CA PHE A 108 12.39 -1.34 10.96
C PHE A 108 11.80 -2.10 9.79
N ILE A 109 12.68 -2.71 9.00
CA ILE A 109 12.27 -3.67 7.98
C ILE A 109 12.85 -5.00 8.42
N GLY A 110 12.01 -6.03 8.50
CA GLY A 110 12.42 -7.33 9.01
C GLY A 110 11.73 -8.47 8.26
N PRO A 111 12.27 -9.69 8.29
CA PRO A 111 11.59 -10.85 7.73
C PRO A 111 10.17 -11.00 8.28
N THR A 112 9.22 -11.41 7.44
CA THR A 112 7.82 -11.61 7.86
C THR A 112 7.68 -12.62 9.00
N THR A 113 8.60 -13.58 9.10
CA THR A 113 8.67 -14.64 10.11
C THR A 113 9.38 -14.24 11.40
N GLN A 114 10.04 -13.08 11.44
CA GLN A 114 10.81 -12.63 12.60
C GLN A 114 9.90 -12.43 13.83
N SER A 115 10.36 -12.78 15.02
CA SER A 115 9.59 -12.58 16.26
C SER A 115 9.63 -11.11 16.73
N PRO A 116 8.66 -10.67 17.57
CA PRO A 116 8.64 -9.29 18.08
C PRO A 116 9.93 -8.85 18.77
N SER A 117 10.52 -9.69 19.62
CA SER A 117 11.75 -9.33 20.36
C SER A 117 12.99 -9.18 19.47
N GLU A 118 13.06 -9.91 18.36
CA GLU A 118 14.17 -9.79 17.40
C GLU A 118 14.03 -8.55 16.51
N SER A 119 12.81 -8.07 16.28
CA SER A 119 12.51 -7.01 15.30
C SER A 119 13.13 -5.65 15.61
N LEU A 120 13.44 -5.36 16.88
CA LEU A 120 14.01 -4.08 17.32
C LEU A 120 15.55 -4.03 17.22
N SER A 121 16.19 -5.09 16.72
CA SER A 121 17.66 -5.22 16.73
C SER A 121 18.34 -4.87 15.39
N GLN A 122 17.57 -4.60 14.33
CA GLN A 122 18.10 -4.31 12.99
C GLN A 122 17.46 -3.05 12.40
N SER A 123 18.14 -1.91 12.52
CA SER A 123 17.83 -0.71 11.74
C SER A 123 18.42 -0.87 10.34
N LEU A 124 17.58 -0.82 9.30
CA LEU A 124 18.00 -0.87 7.89
C LEU A 124 17.84 0.52 7.27
N SER A 125 18.87 0.96 6.55
CA SER A 125 18.99 2.28 5.91
C SER A 125 18.34 2.38 4.53
N THR A 126 17.66 1.34 4.07
CA THR A 126 17.15 1.29 2.69
C THR A 126 15.76 1.89 2.57
N GLN A 127 15.58 2.78 1.61
CA GLN A 127 14.27 3.27 1.17
C GLN A 127 13.41 2.09 0.68
N THR A 128 12.17 2.02 1.18
CA THR A 128 11.19 1.03 0.73
C THR A 128 10.31 1.64 -0.35
N GLN A 129 10.10 0.89 -1.43
CA GLN A 129 9.20 1.25 -2.51
C GLN A 129 8.05 0.24 -2.56
N ILE A 130 6.82 0.75 -2.63
CA ILE A 130 5.60 -0.02 -2.82
C ILE A 130 4.99 0.44 -4.14
N HIS A 131 4.82 -0.47 -5.08
CA HIS A 131 4.25 -0.20 -6.39
C HIS A 131 2.81 -0.71 -6.42
N LEU A 132 1.87 0.14 -6.82
CA LEU A 132 0.50 -0.23 -7.11
C LEU A 132 0.32 -0.30 -8.63
N HIS A 133 -0.26 -1.40 -9.10
CA HIS A 133 -0.45 -1.70 -10.53
C HIS A 133 -1.93 -1.77 -10.86
N TYR A 134 -2.34 -1.13 -11.95
CA TYR A 134 -3.69 -1.24 -12.53
C TYR A 134 -3.59 -1.17 -14.05
N GLU A 135 -3.94 -2.26 -14.74
CA GLU A 135 -3.76 -2.37 -16.20
C GLU A 135 -2.31 -2.07 -16.62
N SER A 136 -2.07 -1.05 -17.47
CA SER A 136 -0.73 -0.61 -17.88
C SER A 136 -0.17 0.53 -17.03
N GLU A 137 -0.92 1.01 -16.05
CA GLU A 137 -0.52 2.13 -15.20
C GLU A 137 0.10 1.62 -13.89
N GLU A 138 1.10 2.35 -13.39
CA GLU A 138 1.76 2.08 -12.11
C GLU A 138 1.81 3.37 -11.29
N LYS A 139 1.69 3.23 -9.97
CA LYS A 139 1.96 4.30 -9.01
C LYS A 139 2.91 3.81 -7.92
N THR A 140 4.00 4.53 -7.72
CA THR A 140 5.01 4.21 -6.70
C THR A 140 4.81 5.03 -5.43
N LEU A 141 4.82 4.36 -4.29
CA LEU A 141 4.87 4.92 -2.95
C LEU A 141 6.26 4.69 -2.35
N SER A 142 6.93 5.75 -1.96
CA SER A 142 8.23 5.68 -1.27
C SER A 142 8.06 5.88 0.23
N ILE A 143 8.76 5.06 1.01
CA ILE A 143 8.86 5.16 2.47
C ILE A 143 10.33 5.37 2.83
N GLU A 144 10.63 6.51 3.46
CA GLU A 144 11.98 6.89 3.88
C GLU A 144 12.14 6.78 5.41
N PRO A 145 12.83 5.75 5.93
CA PRO A 145 13.02 5.57 7.37
C PRO A 145 13.86 6.68 8.00
N GLU A 146 14.93 7.13 7.32
CA GLU A 146 15.93 8.07 7.87
C GLU A 146 15.43 9.52 7.99
N LYS A 147 14.39 9.91 7.24
CA LYS A 147 13.87 11.29 7.20
C LYS A 147 12.57 11.50 7.98
N ASN A 148 12.34 10.74 9.05
CA ASN A 148 11.10 10.79 9.83
C ASN A 148 9.84 10.47 9.01
N PHE A 149 9.83 9.35 8.26
CA PHE A 149 8.66 8.82 7.56
C PHE A 149 7.93 9.80 6.67
N ILE A 150 8.46 9.99 5.48
CA ILE A 150 7.75 10.71 4.44
C ILE A 150 7.21 9.68 3.46
N PHE A 151 5.89 9.66 3.31
CA PHE A 151 5.21 8.87 2.30
C PHE A 151 5.07 9.71 1.03
N ILE A 152 5.89 9.41 0.03
CA ILE A 152 5.88 10.15 -1.24
C ILE A 152 5.15 9.31 -2.28
N SER A 153 4.05 9.85 -2.79
CA SER A 153 3.32 9.34 -3.93
C SER A 153 3.80 10.09 -5.17
N ASN A 154 4.44 9.40 -6.11
CA ASN A 154 4.77 10.00 -7.41
C ASN A 154 3.52 10.10 -8.32
#